data_AF-A0A2N4YXA0-F1
#
_entry.id   AF-A0A2N4YXA0-F1
#
_cell.length_a   1.000
_cell.length_b   1.000
_cell.length_c   1.000
_cell.angle_alpha   90.00
_cell.angle_beta   90.00
_cell.angle_gamma   90.00
#
_symmetry.space_group_name_H-M   'P 1'
#
loop_
_entity.id
_entity.type
_entity.pdbx_description
1 polymer ?
#
loop_
_entity_poly.entity_id
_entity_poly.type
_entity_poly.pdbx_seq_one_letter_code
_entity_poly.pdbx_strand_id
1 'polypeptide(L)' 'MKNTVIALLALLASAGSLAATPWQKISQPIGGSAQSIGAFSNGCI' A
#
# COMPACT_ATOMS: atom_id res chain seq x y z
N MET A 1 -25.03 -21.16 -0.18
CA MET A 1 -25.11 -19.70 0.04
C MET A 1 -24.04 -19.17 0.99
N LYS A 2 -23.77 -19.80 2.15
CA LYS A 2 -22.73 -19.37 3.11
C LYS A 2 -21.34 -19.13 2.49
N ASN A 3 -20.84 -20.08 1.70
CA ASN A 3 -19.49 -19.99 1.11
C ASN A 3 -19.36 -18.82 0.12
N THR A 4 -20.44 -18.51 -0.61
CA THR A 4 -20.49 -17.37 -1.53
C THR A 4 -20.42 -16.05 -0.78
N VAL A 5 -21.11 -15.94 0.36
CA VAL A 5 -21.05 -14.74 1.21
C VAL A 5 -19.64 -14.54 1.77
N ILE A 6 -18.99 -15.62 2.23
CA ILE A 6 -17.61 -15.55 2.73
C ILE A 6 -16.64 -15.13 1.61
N ALA A 7 -16.77 -15.71 0.42
CA ALA A 7 -15.95 -15.34 -0.72
C ALA A 7 -16.13 -13.86 -1.11
N LEU A 8 -17.36 -13.36 -1.09
CA LEU A 8 -17.66 -11.97 -1.38
C LEU A 8 -17.05 -11.04 -0.30
N LEU A 9 -17.20 -11.37 0.98
CA LEU A 9 -16.60 -10.60 2.08
C LEU A 9 -15.07 -10.56 1.98
N ALA A 10 -14.42 -11.68 1.67
CA ALA A 10 -12.98 -11.74 1.46
C ALA A 10 -12.54 -10.89 0.26
N LEU A 11 -13.32 -10.89 -0.82
CA LEU A 11 -13.07 -10.06 -1.99
C LEU A 11 -13.17 -8.56 -1.67
N LEU A 12 -14.22 -8.14 -0.94
CA LEU A 12 -14.37 -6.74 -0.51
C LEU A 12 -13.24 -6.31 0.45
N ALA A 13 -12.85 -7.17 1.40
CA ALA A 13 -11.75 -6.88 2.32
C ALA A 13 -10.41 -6.71 1.60
N SER A 14 -10.22 -7.38 0.47
CA SER A 14 -8.99 -7.32 -0.33
C SER A 14 -8.91 -6.08 -1.21
N ALA A 15 -10.00 -5.33 -1.43
CA ALA A 15 -10.00 -4.17 -2.32
C ALA A 15 -8.97 -3.09 -1.91
N GLY A 16 -8.65 -2.99 -0.62
CA GLY A 16 -7.66 -2.03 -0.10
C GLY A 16 -6.22 -2.32 -0.54
N SER A 17 -5.87 -3.56 -0.89
CA SER A 17 -4.53 -3.91 -1.37
C SER A 17 -4.25 -3.43 -2.80
N LEU A 18 -5.30 -3.09 -3.55
CA LEU A 18 -5.22 -2.54 -4.90
C LEU A 18 -5.15 -1.01 -4.92
N ALA A 19 -5.34 -0.35 -3.78
CA ALA A 19 -5.30 1.10 -3.69
C ALA A 19 -3.86 1.63 -3.83
N ALA A 20 -3.68 2.68 -4.62
CA ALA A 20 -2.40 3.36 -4.70
C ALA A 20 -2.04 3.96 -3.33
N THR A 21 -0.97 3.46 -2.74
CA THR A 21 -0.35 3.99 -1.52
C THR A 21 0.15 5.42 -1.77
N PRO A 22 0.34 6.24 -0.73
CA PRO A 22 0.95 7.56 -0.88
C PRO A 22 2.29 7.52 -1.64
N TRP A 23 3.10 6.46 -1.43
CA TRP A 23 4.36 6.23 -2.12
C TRP A 23 4.22 6.04 -3.64
N GLN A 24 3.06 5.61 -4.12
CA GLN A 24 2.78 5.49 -5.56
C GLN A 24 2.19 6.77 -6.17
N LYS A 25 1.73 7.72 -5.32
CA LYS A 25 1.14 8.99 -5.76
C LYS A 25 2.14 10.13 -5.78
N ILE A 26 3.24 10.03 -5.03
CA ILE A 26 4.27 11.06 -4.99
C ILE A 26 4.92 11.24 -6.36
N SER A 27 4.97 12.47 -6.86
CA SER A 27 5.50 12.80 -8.18
C SER A 27 6.77 13.63 -8.14
N GLN A 28 7.18 14.10 -6.96
CA GLN A 28 8.40 14.88 -6.73
C GLN A 28 9.07 14.41 -5.44
N PRO A 29 10.41 14.44 -5.33
CA PRO A 29 11.11 14.12 -4.10
C PRO A 29 10.64 14.97 -2.91
N ILE A 30 10.68 14.39 -1.71
CA ILE A 30 10.46 15.16 -0.48
C ILE A 30 11.68 16.07 -0.27
N GLY A 31 11.46 17.37 -0.11
CA GLY A 31 12.54 18.33 0.13
C GLY A 31 13.22 18.08 1.47
N GLY A 32 14.56 18.18 1.51
CA GLY A 32 15.36 17.97 2.70
C GLY A 32 16.77 17.48 2.38
N SER A 33 17.55 17.18 3.42
CA SER A 33 18.80 16.43 3.25
C SER A 33 18.48 14.98 2.88
N ALA A 34 19.29 14.39 2.00
CA ALA A 34 19.14 12.98 1.65
C ALA A 34 19.29 12.10 2.90
N GLN A 35 18.30 11.26 3.15
CA GLN A 35 18.29 10.35 4.30
C GLN A 35 17.54 9.05 3.93
N SER A 36 18.26 7.94 3.89
CA SER A 36 17.63 6.62 3.80
C SER A 36 17.06 6.21 5.16
N ILE A 37 15.79 5.80 5.20
CA ILE A 37 15.09 5.40 6.42
C ILE A 37 14.66 3.94 6.28
N GLY A 38 15.03 3.08 7.23
CA GLY A 38 14.61 1.68 7.28
C GLY A 38 15.57 0.71 6.56
N ALA A 39 15.04 -0.41 6.10
CA ALA A 39 15.79 -1.47 5.41
C ALA A 39 15.38 -1.60 3.94
N PHE A 40 16.14 -2.35 3.14
CA PHE A 40 15.94 -2.48 1.69
C PHE A 40 14.51 -2.84 1.27
N SER A 41 13.86 -3.74 2.01
CA SER A 41 12.49 -4.20 1.71
C SER A 41 11.41 -3.51 2.55
N ASN A 42 11.78 -2.53 3.38
CA ASN A 42 10.85 -1.78 4.23
C ASN A 42 11.49 -0.44 4.65
N GLY A 43 11.50 0.52 3.72
CA GLY A 43 12.12 1.83 3.91
C GLY A 43 11.60 2.90 2.95
N CYS A 44 12.13 4.11 3.10
CA CYS A 44 11.85 5.27 2.26
C CYS A 44 13.04 6.25 2.17
N ILE A 45 12.92 7.25 1.29
CA ILE A 45 13.83 8.38 1.11
C ILE A 45 13.06 9.62 0.66
#